data_AF-X5VH36-F1
#
_entry.id   AF-X5VH36-F1
#
_cell.length_a   1.000
_cell.length_b   1.000
_cell.length_c   1.000
_cell.angle_alpha   90.00
_cell.angle_beta   90.00
_cell.angle_gamma   90.00
#
_symmetry.space_group_name_H-M   'P 1'
#
loop_
_entity.id
_entity.type
_entity.pdbx_description
1 polymer ?
#
loop_
_entity_poly.entity_id
_entity_poly.type
_entity_poly.pdbx_seq_one_letter_code
_entity_poly.pdbx_strand_id
1 'polypeptide(L)'
;MSINTSAAGAGIASNSSTTILLGRILLAAIFLLSGFGKLTAISGTAGYFGAMGLPVPTITAIVVGLIELLGGLAVLVGFQTRIAAWVLAVFTIASAFVAHTGWADQNQMIHFLKNVAITGGFLLLASSGPGAYSIDAKRG
;
A
#
# COMPACT_ATOMS: atom_id res chain seq x y z
N MET A 1 47.52 -16.20 -11.21
CA MET A 1 47.09 -14.97 -10.53
C MET A 1 45.59 -15.10 -10.28
N SER A 2 45.20 -15.51 -9.07
CA SER A 2 43.79 -15.72 -8.70
C SER A 2 43.24 -14.41 -8.14
N ILE A 3 42.31 -13.79 -8.86
CA ILE A 3 41.57 -12.63 -8.37
C ILE A 3 40.40 -13.13 -7.54
N ASN A 4 40.53 -13.04 -6.22
CA ASN A 4 39.42 -13.20 -5.28
C ASN A 4 38.39 -12.10 -5.52
N THR A 5 37.26 -12.43 -6.16
CA THR A 5 36.12 -11.53 -6.39
C THR A 5 35.16 -11.45 -5.20
N SER A 6 35.50 -12.00 -4.04
CA SER A 6 34.63 -12.07 -2.86
C SER A 6 34.47 -10.75 -2.08
N ALA A 7 35.02 -9.63 -2.57
CA ALA A 7 34.96 -8.33 -1.88
C ALA A 7 34.00 -7.29 -2.51
N ALA A 8 33.16 -7.67 -3.49
CA ALA A 8 32.22 -6.74 -4.13
C ALA A 8 30.76 -6.85 -3.62
N GLY A 9 30.46 -7.73 -2.65
CA GLY A 9 29.08 -8.06 -2.27
C GLY A 9 28.67 -7.83 -0.80
N ALA A 10 29.56 -7.33 0.07
CA ALA A 10 29.38 -7.45 1.52
C ALA A 10 29.09 -6.15 2.28
N GLY A 11 28.70 -5.06 1.61
CA GLY A 11 28.66 -3.72 2.22
C GLY A 11 27.30 -3.03 2.43
N ILE A 12 26.18 -3.57 1.90
CA ILE A 12 24.89 -2.83 1.87
C ILE A 12 23.73 -3.59 2.56
N ALA A 13 23.94 -4.84 3.03
CA ALA A 13 22.83 -5.77 3.20
C ALA A 13 22.10 -5.81 4.56
N SER A 14 22.55 -5.13 5.62
CA SER A 14 21.89 -5.24 6.95
C SER A 14 20.91 -4.10 7.27
N ASN A 15 21.22 -2.86 6.88
CA ASN A 15 20.36 -1.69 7.17
C ASN A 15 19.13 -1.58 6.25
N SER A 16 19.24 -2.04 5.00
CA SER A 16 18.16 -1.91 4.00
C SER A 16 16.96 -2.83 4.29
N SER A 17 17.17 -3.99 4.91
CA SER A 17 16.07 -4.94 5.16
C SER A 17 15.15 -4.49 6.30
N THR A 18 15.72 -3.91 7.36
CA THR A 18 14.95 -3.38 8.49
C THR A 18 14.17 -2.13 8.08
N THR A 19 14.79 -1.23 7.29
CA THR A 19 14.10 -0.03 6.80
C THR A 19 12.98 -0.37 5.82
N ILE A 20 13.14 -1.38 4.96
CA ILE A 20 12.07 -1.89 4.10
C ILE A 20 10.93 -2.49 4.93
N LEU A 21 11.23 -3.24 6.00
CA LEU A 21 10.20 -3.75 6.91
C LEU A 21 9.40 -2.61 7.57
N LEU A 22 10.10 -1.60 8.11
CA LEU A 22 9.44 -0.43 8.70
C LEU A 22 8.59 0.31 7.66
N GLY A 23 9.10 0.51 6.45
CA GLY A 23 8.35 1.10 5.35
C GLY A 23 7.07 0.33 5.03
N ARG A 24 7.14 -1.01 4.98
CA ARG A 24 5.96 -1.87 4.77
C ARG A 24 4.96 -1.76 5.91
N ILE A 25 5.41 -1.72 7.16
CA ILE A 25 4.52 -1.55 8.32
C ILE A 25 3.78 -0.21 8.24
N LEU A 26 4.51 0.88 7.99
CA LEU A 26 3.95 2.23 7.91
C LEU A 26 2.97 2.36 6.74
N LEU A 27 3.34 1.84 5.56
CA LEU A 27 2.46 1.83 4.39
C LEU A 27 1.23 0.96 4.63
N ALA A 28 1.38 -0.24 5.20
CA ALA A 28 0.27 -1.16 5.43
C ALA A 28 -0.72 -0.65 6.49
N ALA A 29 -0.24 0.05 7.54
CA ALA A 29 -1.05 0.46 8.68
C ALA A 29 -2.33 1.21 8.27
N ILE A 30 -2.23 2.15 7.33
CA ILE A 30 -3.39 2.94 6.89
C ILE A 30 -4.42 2.07 6.16
N PHE A 31 -3.98 1.10 5.34
CA PHE A 31 -4.87 0.20 4.60
C PHE A 31 -5.52 -0.84 5.51
N LEU A 32 -4.78 -1.35 6.50
CA LEU A 32 -5.32 -2.29 7.47
C LEU A 32 -6.42 -1.63 8.31
N LEU A 33 -6.16 -0.43 8.84
CA LEU A 33 -7.14 0.31 9.61
C LEU A 33 -8.36 0.70 8.76
N SER A 34 -8.10 1.23 7.56
CA SER A 34 -9.13 1.67 6.62
C SER A 34 -9.99 0.50 6.13
N GLY A 35 -9.37 -0.59 5.67
CA GLY A 35 -10.06 -1.77 5.14
C GLY A 35 -10.87 -2.47 6.22
N PHE A 36 -10.31 -2.65 7.41
CA PHE A 36 -11.04 -3.20 8.55
C PHE A 36 -12.26 -2.33 8.93
N GLY A 37 -12.09 -1.02 8.99
CA GLY A 37 -13.19 -0.08 9.26
C GLY A 37 -14.30 -0.18 8.22
N LYS A 38 -13.95 -0.24 6.93
CA LYS A 38 -14.94 -0.38 5.84
C LYS A 38 -15.71 -1.70 5.91
N LEU A 39 -15.05 -2.81 6.23
CA LEU A 39 -15.66 -4.13 6.28
C LEU A 39 -16.50 -4.36 7.55
N THR A 40 -16.15 -3.71 8.66
CA THR A 40 -16.95 -3.78 9.90
C THR A 40 -18.12 -2.78 9.91
N ALA A 41 -18.05 -1.71 9.12
CA ALA A 41 -19.09 -0.71 8.97
C ALA A 41 -19.56 -0.56 7.51
N ILE A 42 -19.95 -1.68 6.87
CA ILE A 42 -20.35 -1.70 5.45
C ILE A 42 -21.50 -0.72 5.17
N SER A 43 -22.53 -0.68 6.01
CA SER A 43 -23.68 0.21 5.80
C SER A 43 -23.27 1.68 5.79
N GLY A 44 -22.40 2.10 6.72
CA GLY A 44 -21.91 3.48 6.77
C GLY A 44 -21.03 3.82 5.58
N THR A 45 -20.14 2.90 5.21
CA THR A 45 -19.25 3.06 4.05
C THR A 45 -20.04 3.13 2.74
N ALA A 46 -21.05 2.27 2.58
CA ALA A 46 -21.93 2.28 1.41
C ALA A 46 -22.72 3.59 1.30
N GLY A 47 -23.20 4.13 2.43
CA GLY A 47 -23.85 5.45 2.46
C GLY A 47 -22.90 6.57 2.00
N TYR A 48 -21.67 6.57 2.52
CA TYR A 48 -20.63 7.53 2.11
C TYR A 48 -20.27 7.39 0.62
N PHE A 49 -20.13 6.16 0.12
CA PHE A 49 -19.82 5.87 -1.28
C PHE A 49 -20.97 6.26 -2.22
N GLY A 50 -22.22 6.08 -1.77
CA GLY A 50 -23.39 6.56 -2.48
C GLY A 50 -23.43 8.08 -2.59
N ALA A 51 -23.08 8.79 -1.51
CA ALA A 51 -22.98 10.25 -1.53
C ALA A 51 -21.88 10.78 -2.47
N MET A 52 -20.83 9.99 -2.71
CA MET A 52 -19.80 10.28 -3.72
C MET A 52 -20.22 9.91 -5.16
N GLY A 53 -21.40 9.31 -5.36
CA GLY A 53 -21.90 8.92 -6.68
C GLY A 53 -21.31 7.61 -7.22
N LEU A 54 -20.72 6.76 -6.36
CA LEU A 54 -20.20 5.46 -6.81
C LEU A 54 -21.35 4.50 -7.16
N PRO A 55 -21.24 3.75 -8.27
CA PRO A 55 -22.22 2.74 -8.61
C PRO A 55 -22.18 1.59 -7.59
N VAL A 56 -23.33 0.95 -7.38
CA VAL A 56 -23.50 -0.20 -6.46
C VAL A 56 -22.74 -0.05 -5.12
N PRO A 57 -23.03 0.99 -4.30
CA PRO A 57 -22.17 1.41 -3.19
C PRO A 57 -21.82 0.32 -2.17
N THR A 58 -22.75 -0.59 -1.89
CA THR A 58 -22.52 -1.72 -0.96
C THR A 58 -21.49 -2.70 -1.50
N ILE A 59 -21.57 -3.06 -2.78
CA ILE A 59 -20.60 -3.96 -3.43
C ILE A 59 -19.24 -3.25 -3.48
N THR A 60 -19.24 -1.98 -3.88
CA THR A 60 -18.02 -1.16 -3.93
C THR A 60 -17.37 -1.05 -2.56
N ALA A 61 -18.13 -0.86 -1.48
CA ALA A 61 -17.61 -0.81 -0.10
C ALA A 61 -16.92 -2.13 0.30
N ILE A 62 -17.52 -3.28 -0.03
CA ILE A 62 -16.94 -4.59 0.24
C ILE A 62 -15.65 -4.79 -0.56
N VAL A 63 -15.68 -4.53 -1.87
CA VAL A 63 -14.51 -4.71 -2.75
C VAL A 63 -13.36 -3.81 -2.32
N VAL A 64 -13.62 -2.53 -2.06
CA VAL A 64 -12.62 -1.59 -1.58
C VAL A 64 -12.06 -2.04 -0.23
N GLY A 65 -12.93 -2.41 0.71
CA GLY A 65 -12.51 -2.89 2.03
C GLY A 65 -11.62 -4.14 1.94
N LEU A 66 -11.95 -5.09 1.05
CA LEU A 66 -11.15 -6.30 0.82
C LEU A 66 -9.79 -5.98 0.16
N ILE A 67 -9.75 -5.10 -0.83
CA ILE A 67 -8.50 -4.69 -1.48
C ILE A 67 -7.57 -4.04 -0.46
N GLU A 68 -8.09 -3.11 0.34
CA GLU A 68 -7.30 -2.43 1.37
C GLU A 68 -6.81 -3.41 2.45
N LEU A 69 -7.69 -4.25 2.99
CA LEU A 69 -7.32 -5.16 4.07
C LEU A 69 -6.37 -6.26 3.59
N LEU A 70 -6.71 -6.97 2.52
CA LEU A 70 -5.90 -8.08 2.01
C LEU A 70 -4.59 -7.57 1.38
N GLY A 71 -4.64 -6.46 0.65
CA GLY A 71 -3.44 -5.82 0.11
C GLY A 71 -2.52 -5.32 1.21
N GLY A 72 -3.07 -4.66 2.24
CA GLY A 72 -2.32 -4.21 3.41
C GLY A 72 -1.66 -5.37 4.15
N LEU A 73 -2.38 -6.47 4.35
CA LEU A 73 -1.83 -7.69 4.96
C LEU A 73 -0.71 -8.29 4.11
N ALA A 74 -0.92 -8.40 2.79
CA ALA A 74 0.08 -8.93 1.86
C ALA A 74 1.37 -8.11 1.89
N VAL A 75 1.27 -6.77 1.89
CA VAL A 75 2.44 -5.88 2.05
C VAL A 75 3.10 -6.07 3.42
N LEU A 76 2.31 -6.09 4.51
CA LEU A 76 2.83 -6.21 5.87
C LEU A 76 3.68 -7.48 6.06
N VAL A 77 3.13 -8.64 5.69
CA VAL A 77 3.84 -9.92 5.83
C VAL A 77 4.91 -10.12 4.76
N GLY A 78 4.86 -9.32 3.69
CA GLY A 78 5.73 -9.44 2.54
C GLY A 78 5.44 -10.67 1.70
N PHE A 79 4.17 -10.88 1.35
CA PHE A 79 3.72 -11.92 0.44
C PHE A 79 3.29 -11.30 -0.89
N GLN A 80 3.87 -11.75 -2.00
CA GLN A 80 3.67 -11.18 -3.33
C GLN A 80 3.84 -9.65 -3.33
N THR A 81 4.85 -9.15 -2.61
CA THR A 81 4.96 -7.75 -2.20
C THR A 81 4.98 -6.80 -3.39
N ARG A 82 5.64 -7.17 -4.49
CA ARG A 82 5.67 -6.34 -5.71
C ARG A 82 4.29 -6.21 -6.34
N ILE A 83 3.55 -7.32 -6.42
CA ILE A 83 2.19 -7.33 -6.98
C ILE A 83 1.25 -6.54 -6.05
N ALA A 84 1.29 -6.82 -4.75
CA ALA A 84 0.49 -6.12 -3.76
C ALA A 84 0.76 -4.60 -3.75
N ALA A 85 2.03 -4.20 -3.85
CA ALA A 85 2.42 -2.80 -3.95
C ALA A 85 1.89 -2.14 -5.22
N TRP A 86 1.95 -2.79 -6.38
CA TRP A 86 1.35 -2.25 -7.62
C TRP A 86 -0.17 -2.11 -7.52
N VAL A 87 -0.85 -3.14 -7.00
CA VAL A 87 -2.31 -3.11 -6.81
C VAL A 87 -2.69 -1.95 -5.88
N LEU A 88 -2.03 -1.83 -4.72
CA LEU A 88 -2.30 -0.74 -3.79
C LEU A 88 -1.89 0.62 -4.34
N ALA A 89 -0.82 0.75 -5.12
CA ALA A 89 -0.45 2.01 -5.77
C ALA A 89 -1.55 2.49 -6.72
N VAL A 90 -2.01 1.63 -7.63
CA VAL A 90 -3.08 1.94 -8.59
C VAL A 90 -4.38 2.24 -7.87
N PHE A 91 -4.73 1.44 -6.87
CA PHE A 91 -5.91 1.67 -6.04
C PHE A 91 -5.84 3.02 -5.30
N THR A 92 -4.68 3.35 -4.71
CA THR A 92 -4.51 4.56 -3.89
C THR A 92 -4.61 5.81 -4.76
N ILE A 93 -3.96 5.82 -5.93
CA ILE A 93 -4.05 6.97 -6.82
C ILE A 93 -5.46 7.12 -7.38
N ALA A 94 -6.13 6.02 -7.77
CA ALA A 94 -7.52 6.06 -8.21
C ALA A 94 -8.46 6.60 -7.12
N SER A 95 -8.31 6.13 -5.88
CA SER A 95 -9.12 6.62 -4.75
C SER A 95 -8.88 8.10 -4.46
N ALA A 96 -7.67 8.63 -4.68
CA ALA A 96 -7.39 10.06 -4.55
C ALA A 96 -8.25 10.89 -5.53
N PHE A 97 -8.29 10.48 -6.80
CA PHE A 97 -9.07 11.16 -7.84
C PHE A 97 -10.58 11.01 -7.67
N VAL A 98 -11.03 9.95 -6.99
CA VAL A 98 -12.46 9.73 -6.71
C VAL A 98 -12.93 10.48 -5.46
N ALA A 99 -12.16 10.44 -4.37
CA ALA A 99 -12.61 10.91 -3.06
C ALA A 99 -12.21 12.38 -2.74
N HIS A 100 -11.18 12.92 -3.39
CA HIS A 100 -10.59 14.21 -3.05
C HIS A 100 -10.50 15.15 -4.27
N THR A 101 -11.66 15.50 -4.83
CA THR A 101 -11.80 16.31 -6.06
C THR A 101 -11.88 17.82 -5.81
N GLY A 102 -12.18 18.24 -4.57
CA GLY A 102 -12.34 19.65 -4.21
C GLY A 102 -10.99 20.36 -3.97
N TRP A 103 -10.19 20.57 -5.01
CA TRP A 103 -8.80 21.05 -4.87
C TRP A 103 -8.65 22.49 -4.35
N ALA A 104 -9.72 23.28 -4.35
CA ALA A 104 -9.74 24.59 -3.70
C ALA A 104 -9.86 24.50 -2.17
N ASP A 105 -10.36 23.38 -1.65
CA ASP A 105 -10.42 23.11 -0.21
C ASP A 105 -9.09 22.53 0.28
N GLN A 106 -8.48 23.18 1.27
CA GLN A 106 -7.16 22.80 1.78
C GLN A 106 -7.15 21.39 2.38
N ASN A 107 -8.22 20.97 3.05
CA ASN A 107 -8.29 19.65 3.65
C ASN A 107 -8.35 18.55 2.58
N GLN A 108 -9.15 18.77 1.52
CA GLN A 108 -9.20 17.88 0.37
C GLN A 108 -7.86 17.79 -0.36
N MET A 109 -7.16 18.91 -0.53
CA MET A 109 -5.82 18.93 -1.13
C MET A 109 -4.81 18.13 -0.28
N ILE A 110 -4.84 18.27 1.05
CA ILE A 110 -3.97 17.50 1.95
C ILE A 110 -4.24 16.00 1.82
N HIS A 111 -5.51 15.58 1.79
CA HIS A 111 -5.85 14.18 1.64
C HIS A 111 -5.48 13.61 0.26
N PHE A 112 -5.63 14.39 -0.79
CA PHE A 112 -5.17 14.05 -2.13
C PHE A 112 -3.65 13.84 -2.15
N LEU A 113 -2.88 14.81 -1.66
CA LEU A 113 -1.41 14.74 -1.60
C LEU A 113 -0.92 13.60 -0.71
N LYS A 114 -1.60 13.31 0.39
CA LYS A 114 -1.34 12.12 1.22
C LYS A 114 -1.42 10.84 0.39
N ASN A 115 -2.49 10.66 -0.40
CA ASN A 115 -2.63 9.48 -1.25
C ASN A 115 -1.57 9.44 -2.38
N VAL A 116 -1.20 10.59 -2.96
CA VAL A 116 -0.09 10.67 -3.93
C VAL A 116 1.24 10.24 -3.29
N ALA A 117 1.53 10.71 -2.07
CA ALA A 117 2.73 10.34 -1.34
C ALA A 117 2.76 8.83 -1.01
N ILE A 118 1.64 8.28 -0.55
CA ILE A 118 1.48 6.84 -0.29
C ILE A 118 1.71 6.02 -1.58
N THR A 119 1.15 6.48 -2.70
CA THR A 119 1.37 5.87 -4.02
C THR A 119 2.86 5.84 -4.35
N GLY A 120 3.58 6.94 -4.16
CA GLY A 120 5.04 7.00 -4.32
C GLY A 120 5.78 5.98 -3.44
N GLY A 121 5.37 5.83 -2.18
CA GLY A 121 5.90 4.80 -1.27
C GLY A 121 5.71 3.38 -1.79
N PHE A 122 4.54 3.06 -2.35
CA PHE A 122 4.31 1.76 -2.96
C PHE A 122 5.10 1.54 -4.26
N LEU A 123 5.28 2.56 -5.10
CA LEU A 123 6.11 2.45 -6.30
C LEU A 123 7.57 2.16 -5.93
N LEU A 124 8.09 2.84 -4.90
CA LEU A 124 9.43 2.57 -4.35
C LEU A 124 9.53 1.14 -3.79
N LEU A 125 8.50 0.67 -3.08
CA LEU A 125 8.45 -0.70 -2.56
C LEU A 125 8.38 -1.75 -3.69
N ALA A 126 7.59 -1.49 -4.74
CA ALA A 126 7.49 -2.36 -5.90
C ALA A 126 8.84 -2.48 -6.63
N SER A 127 9.61 -1.38 -6.71
CA SER A 127 10.97 -1.34 -7.26
C SER A 127 11.98 -2.05 -6.36
N SER A 128 11.98 -1.75 -5.06
CA SER A 128 12.99 -2.23 -4.11
C SER A 128 12.79 -3.69 -3.73
N GLY A 129 11.56 -4.20 -3.83
CA GLY A 129 11.20 -5.53 -3.39
C GLY A 129 10.98 -5.65 -1.88
N PRO A 130 10.76 -6.88 -1.39
CA PRO A 130 10.17 -7.14 -0.07
C PRO A 130 11.15 -7.04 1.11
N GLY A 131 12.46 -7.00 0.86
CA GLY A 131 13.50 -7.09 1.89
C GLY A 131 13.60 -8.48 2.55
N ALA A 132 14.65 -8.71 3.35
CA ALA A 132 14.94 -10.03 3.93
C ALA A 132 13.88 -10.53 4.94
N TYR A 133 13.17 -9.61 5.61
CA TYR A 133 12.12 -9.95 6.59
C TYR A 133 10.75 -10.11 5.92
N SER A 134 10.63 -11.01 4.95
CA SER A 134 9.39 -11.23 4.19
C SER A 134 9.12 -12.70 3.94
N ILE A 135 7.86 -13.04 3.66
CA ILE A 135 7.49 -14.38 3.19
C ILE A 135 8.11 -14.65 1.82
N ASP A 136 8.15 -13.64 0.95
CA ASP A 136 8.78 -13.73 -0.38
C ASP A 136 10.25 -14.14 -0.28
N ALA A 137 11.04 -13.52 0.61
CA ALA A 137 12.45 -13.89 0.83
C ALA A 137 12.65 -15.32 1.37
N LYS A 138 11.62 -15.90 2.00
CA LYS A 138 11.65 -17.30 2.46
C LYS A 138 11.20 -18.30 1.38
N ARG A 139 10.59 -17.83 0.29
CA ARG A 139 10.08 -18.68 -0.81
C ARG A 139 11.05 -18.83 -1.98
N GLY A 140 12.08 -17.98 -2.08
CA GLY A 140 13.12 -18.03 -3.11
C GLY A 140 13.27 -16.71 -3.83
#